data_AF-A0A921GHU0-F1
#
_entry.id   AF-A0A921GHU0-F1
#
_cell.length_a   1.000
_cell.length_b   1.000
_cell.length_c   1.000
_cell.angle_alpha   90.00
_cell.angle_beta   90.00
_cell.angle_gamma   90.00
#
_symmetry.space_group_name_H-M   'P 1'
#
loop_
_entity.id
_entity.type
_entity.pdbx_description
1 polymer ?
#
loop_
_entity_poly.entity_id
_entity_poly.type
_entity_poly.pdbx_seq_one_letter_code
_entity_poly.pdbx_strand_id
1 'polypeptide(L)'
;MSEEAPWRDEGTRREVDFGRVGGKSYRALVRHAVGERAADAVLEGIRRMLRHRSGTPYEDLYVHDMRDGLLVGSVVKARAPKRVEFTEGLARATSAAVDDGAKIVIVHNHPDSFPPSAADIRSLIANRARRGIIACHDGSLYVFEVVGNPVPGYSIDDATIRMLSQLRGGNEPDLLRGYEESLGVRVEHLR
;
A
#
# COMPACT_ATOMS: atom_id res chain seq x y z
N MET A 1 12.48 -17.08 4.51
CA MET A 1 12.47 -16.39 5.81
C MET A 1 12.77 -14.93 5.50
N SER A 2 11.81 -14.05 5.69
CA SER A 2 11.87 -12.63 5.32
C SER A 2 12.40 -11.83 6.50
N GLU A 3 13.69 -11.50 6.48
CA GLU A 3 14.26 -10.53 7.42
C GLU A 3 14.01 -9.13 6.85
N GLU A 4 13.12 -8.41 7.52
CA GLU A 4 12.72 -7.02 7.25
C GLU A 4 13.81 -6.03 7.73
N ALA A 5 13.68 -4.79 7.28
CA ALA A 5 14.64 -3.72 7.50
C ALA A 5 15.02 -3.47 8.99
N PRO A 6 16.32 -3.29 9.31
CA PRO A 6 16.87 -3.32 10.68
C PRO A 6 16.47 -2.18 11.64
N TRP A 7 15.54 -1.28 11.29
CA TRP A 7 15.18 -0.11 12.11
C TRP A 7 13.77 -0.13 12.72
N ARG A 8 13.00 -1.20 12.54
CA ARG A 8 11.78 -1.42 13.34
C ARG A 8 11.80 -2.85 13.87
N ASP A 9 12.16 -2.95 15.14
CA ASP A 9 12.19 -4.16 15.95
C ASP A 9 10.81 -4.85 15.92
N GLU A 10 10.78 -6.19 15.89
CA GLU A 10 9.58 -7.04 15.77
C GLU A 10 8.60 -6.94 16.97
N GLY A 11 8.84 -5.99 17.88
CA GLY A 11 8.06 -5.73 19.09
C GLY A 11 6.97 -4.66 18.95
N THR A 12 6.72 -4.09 17.76
CA THR A 12 5.66 -3.09 17.60
C THR A 12 4.27 -3.71 17.79
N ARG A 13 3.53 -3.17 18.75
CA ARG A 13 2.12 -3.48 19.01
C ARG A 13 1.34 -3.31 17.69
N ARG A 14 0.85 -4.41 17.11
CA ARG A 14 0.06 -4.44 15.87
C ARG A 14 -1.34 -3.83 16.03
N GLU A 15 -1.61 -3.16 17.14
CA GLU A 15 -2.85 -2.41 17.31
C GLU A 15 -2.79 -1.14 16.48
N VAL A 16 -3.93 -0.77 15.94
CA VAL A 16 -4.06 0.48 15.19
C VAL A 16 -4.13 1.66 16.16
N ASP A 17 -3.42 2.74 15.83
CA ASP A 17 -3.62 4.05 16.46
C ASP A 17 -4.94 4.66 15.97
N PHE A 18 -6.05 4.27 16.61
CA PHE A 18 -7.37 4.81 16.30
C PHE A 18 -7.51 6.29 16.65
N GLY A 19 -6.67 6.84 17.54
CA GLY A 19 -6.64 8.26 17.82
C GLY A 19 -6.21 9.05 16.59
N ARG A 20 -5.13 8.60 15.94
CA ARG A 20 -4.63 9.21 14.70
C ARG A 20 -5.56 8.96 13.52
N VAL A 21 -6.00 7.72 13.29
CA VAL A 21 -6.90 7.34 12.18
C VAL A 21 -8.28 8.01 12.29
N GLY A 22 -8.73 8.29 13.51
CA GLY A 22 -9.98 9.03 13.79
C GLY A 22 -9.87 10.53 13.55
N GLY A 23 -8.65 11.08 13.53
CA GLY A 23 -8.39 12.51 13.46
C GLY A 23 -8.76 13.17 12.12
N LYS A 24 -9.01 14.48 12.14
CA LYS A 24 -9.28 15.30 10.94
C LYS A 24 -8.09 15.33 9.97
N SER A 25 -6.87 15.29 10.51
CA SER A 25 -5.64 15.25 9.71
C SER A 25 -5.55 13.99 8.85
N TYR A 26 -6.03 12.85 9.33
CA TYR A 26 -5.98 11.59 8.57
C TYR A 26 -6.83 11.64 7.29
N ARG A 27 -8.00 12.29 7.33
CA ARG A 27 -8.79 12.57 6.12
C ARG A 27 -8.00 13.41 5.12
N ALA A 28 -7.20 14.37 5.58
CA ALA A 28 -6.39 15.20 4.69
C ALA A 28 -5.31 14.36 3.97
N LEU A 29 -4.72 13.37 4.65
CA LEU A 29 -3.76 12.43 4.03
C LEU A 29 -4.44 11.59 2.94
N VAL A 30 -5.61 11.01 3.22
CA VAL A 30 -6.37 10.22 2.23
C VAL A 30 -6.77 11.11 1.05
N ARG A 31 -7.24 12.32 1.31
CA ARG A 31 -7.57 13.29 0.25
C ARG A 31 -6.37 13.65 -0.62
N HIS A 32 -5.18 13.82 -0.05
CA HIS A 32 -3.96 14.04 -0.83
C HIS A 32 -3.65 12.83 -1.72
N ALA A 33 -3.87 11.61 -1.20
CA ALA A 33 -3.60 10.38 -1.92
C ALA A 33 -4.55 10.10 -3.10
N VAL A 34 -5.85 10.39 -2.96
CA VAL A 34 -6.89 10.01 -3.95
C VAL A 34 -7.73 11.16 -4.53
N GLY A 35 -7.55 12.39 -4.04
CA GLY A 35 -8.35 13.55 -4.43
C GLY A 35 -9.67 13.69 -3.64
N GLU A 36 -10.27 14.87 -3.67
CA GLU A 36 -11.45 15.22 -2.84
C GLU A 36 -12.66 14.30 -3.10
N ARG A 37 -12.94 13.99 -4.38
CA ARG A 37 -14.16 13.22 -4.74
C ARG A 37 -14.16 11.79 -4.20
N ALA A 38 -13.00 11.14 -4.15
CA ALA A 38 -12.87 9.76 -3.69
C ALA A 38 -12.51 9.64 -2.20
N ALA A 39 -12.11 10.74 -1.56
CA ALA A 39 -11.49 10.73 -0.23
C ALA A 39 -12.34 10.04 0.84
N ASP A 40 -13.64 10.36 0.89
CA ASP A 40 -14.51 9.87 1.97
C ASP A 40 -14.81 8.37 1.85
N ALA A 41 -15.09 7.88 0.64
CA ALA A 41 -15.34 6.45 0.40
C ALA A 41 -14.08 5.59 0.63
N VAL A 42 -12.91 6.08 0.17
CA VAL A 42 -11.63 5.39 0.42
C VAL A 42 -11.28 5.41 1.91
N LEU A 43 -11.52 6.53 2.61
CA LEU A 43 -11.31 6.63 4.06
C LEU A 43 -12.21 5.66 4.83
N GLU A 44 -13.45 5.48 4.41
CA GLU A 44 -14.35 4.48 5.01
C GLU A 44 -13.80 3.07 4.84
N GLY A 45 -13.33 2.71 3.64
CA GLY A 45 -12.67 1.44 3.35
C GLY A 45 -11.44 1.20 4.23
N ILE A 46 -10.54 2.18 4.30
CA ILE A 46 -9.35 2.16 5.17
C ILE A 46 -9.74 1.94 6.63
N ARG A 47 -10.71 2.70 7.16
CA ARG A 47 -11.15 2.58 8.56
C ARG A 47 -11.76 1.22 8.85
N ARG A 48 -12.47 0.62 7.91
CA ARG A 48 -13.04 -0.72 8.05
C ARG A 48 -11.94 -1.78 8.11
N MET A 49 -10.99 -1.73 7.18
CA MET A 49 -9.81 -2.60 7.13
C MET A 49 -9.00 -2.51 8.43
N LEU A 50 -8.64 -1.29 8.86
CA LEU A 50 -7.83 -1.09 10.06
C LEU A 50 -8.55 -1.57 11.33
N ARG A 51 -9.86 -1.32 11.46
CA ARG A 51 -10.64 -1.89 12.57
C ARG A 51 -10.64 -3.42 12.57
N HIS A 52 -10.79 -4.01 11.39
CA HIS A 52 -10.86 -5.46 11.24
C HIS A 52 -9.51 -6.13 11.54
N ARG A 53 -8.39 -5.51 11.16
CA ARG A 53 -7.05 -6.09 11.28
C ARG A 53 -6.25 -5.66 12.50
N SER A 54 -6.73 -4.70 13.28
CA SER A 54 -6.07 -4.27 14.52
C SER A 54 -5.75 -5.45 15.45
N GLY A 55 -4.51 -5.52 15.90
CA GLY A 55 -4.01 -6.60 16.76
C GLY A 55 -3.69 -7.90 16.04
N THR A 56 -3.83 -7.96 14.71
CA THR A 56 -3.56 -9.16 13.90
C THR A 56 -2.40 -8.93 12.94
N PRO A 57 -1.69 -9.99 12.49
CA PRO A 57 -0.66 -9.89 11.46
C PRO A 57 -1.24 -9.97 10.04
N TYR A 58 -2.57 -9.90 9.87
CA TYR A 58 -3.22 -10.16 8.60
C TYR A 58 -3.56 -8.87 7.88
N GLU A 59 -3.76 -8.99 6.57
CA GLU A 59 -4.02 -7.86 5.69
C GLU A 59 -5.39 -8.02 5.01
N ASP A 60 -6.06 -6.90 4.77
CA ASP A 60 -7.15 -6.80 3.81
C ASP A 60 -6.69 -6.02 2.58
N LEU A 61 -7.36 -6.25 1.46
CA LEU A 61 -7.15 -5.51 0.21
C LEU A 61 -8.47 -4.95 -0.29
N TYR A 62 -8.47 -3.70 -0.72
CA TYR A 62 -9.60 -2.97 -1.26
C TYR A 62 -9.20 -2.33 -2.59
N VAL A 63 -10.12 -2.29 -3.53
CA VAL A 63 -9.92 -1.68 -4.85
C VAL A 63 -11.00 -0.64 -5.06
N HIS A 64 -10.61 0.61 -5.29
CA HIS A 64 -11.52 1.71 -5.54
C HIS A 64 -11.23 2.39 -6.88
N ASP A 65 -12.26 2.99 -7.47
CA ASP A 65 -12.10 3.99 -8.52
C ASP A 65 -11.80 5.36 -7.90
N MET A 66 -10.70 5.99 -8.29
CA MET A 66 -10.28 7.31 -7.82
C MET A 66 -11.15 8.45 -8.36
N ARG A 67 -12.02 8.22 -9.34
CA ARG A 67 -12.90 9.27 -9.90
C ARG A 67 -13.95 9.73 -8.88
N ASP A 68 -14.51 8.80 -8.13
CA ASP A 68 -15.63 9.01 -7.21
C ASP A 68 -15.56 8.17 -5.92
N GLY A 69 -14.54 7.31 -5.78
CA GLY A 69 -14.34 6.44 -4.63
C GLY A 69 -15.14 5.13 -4.68
N LEU A 70 -15.81 4.81 -5.79
CA LEU A 70 -16.59 3.58 -5.94
C LEU A 70 -15.76 2.34 -5.62
N LEU A 71 -16.27 1.48 -4.73
CA LEU A 71 -15.63 0.21 -4.41
C LEU A 71 -15.83 -0.79 -5.56
N VAL A 72 -14.74 -1.21 -6.19
CA VAL A 72 -14.71 -2.27 -7.22
C VAL A 72 -14.78 -3.65 -6.55
N GLY A 73 -14.10 -3.80 -5.42
CA GLY A 73 -14.16 -5.03 -4.62
C GLY A 73 -13.08 -5.10 -3.54
N SER A 74 -13.04 -6.21 -2.82
CA SER A 74 -12.12 -6.39 -1.69
C SER A 74 -11.82 -7.86 -1.40
N VAL A 75 -10.66 -8.12 -0.78
CA VAL A 75 -10.30 -9.40 -0.16
C VAL A 75 -10.11 -9.16 1.34
N VAL A 76 -11.08 -9.64 2.14
CA VAL A 76 -11.10 -9.40 3.60
C VAL A 76 -11.02 -10.67 4.44
N LYS A 77 -10.76 -11.82 3.81
CA LYS A 77 -10.72 -13.13 4.48
C LYS A 77 -9.33 -13.77 4.42
N ALA A 78 -8.32 -13.04 3.94
CA ALA A 78 -6.94 -13.53 3.91
C ALA A 78 -6.46 -13.82 5.35
N ARG A 79 -5.80 -14.95 5.52
CA ARG A 79 -5.24 -15.44 6.80
C ARG A 79 -3.76 -15.81 6.68
N ALA A 80 -3.13 -15.49 5.56
CA ALA A 80 -1.67 -15.55 5.47
C ALA A 80 -1.12 -14.31 6.20
N PRO A 81 -0.21 -14.46 7.18
CA PRO A 81 0.42 -13.31 7.83
C PRO A 81 1.17 -12.44 6.82
N LYS A 82 1.04 -11.11 6.96
CA LYS A 82 1.71 -10.07 6.16
C LYS A 82 1.56 -10.30 4.65
N ARG A 83 0.38 -10.75 4.23
CA ARG A 83 0.10 -11.12 2.85
C ARG A 83 -1.39 -11.08 2.57
N VAL A 84 -1.74 -10.36 1.52
CA VAL A 84 -3.02 -10.47 0.84
C VAL A 84 -2.79 -10.50 -0.67
N GLU A 85 -3.52 -11.37 -1.36
CA GLU A 85 -3.40 -11.56 -2.81
C GLU A 85 -4.76 -11.30 -3.46
N PHE A 86 -4.73 -10.81 -4.70
CA PHE A 86 -5.94 -10.69 -5.50
C PHE A 86 -6.54 -12.07 -5.74
N THR A 87 -7.86 -12.17 -5.56
CA THR A 87 -8.59 -13.30 -6.13
C THR A 87 -8.77 -13.08 -7.62
N GLU A 88 -8.93 -14.16 -8.39
CA GLU A 88 -9.20 -14.04 -9.82
C GLU A 88 -10.46 -13.20 -10.11
N GLY A 89 -11.49 -13.33 -9.27
CA GLY A 89 -12.72 -12.55 -9.40
C GLY A 89 -12.47 -11.05 -9.23
N LEU A 90 -11.67 -10.66 -8.24
CA LEU A 90 -11.31 -9.26 -8.03
C LEU A 90 -10.40 -8.74 -9.15
N ALA A 91 -9.45 -9.54 -9.63
CA ALA A 91 -8.60 -9.17 -10.76
C ALA A 91 -9.43 -8.93 -12.02
N ARG A 92 -10.41 -9.79 -12.31
CA ARG A 92 -11.36 -9.61 -13.43
C ARG A 92 -12.20 -8.35 -13.28
N ALA A 93 -12.78 -8.11 -12.10
CA ALA A 93 -13.57 -6.90 -11.83
C ALA A 93 -12.73 -5.63 -11.98
N THR A 94 -11.49 -5.66 -11.49
CA THR A 94 -10.53 -4.55 -11.61
C THR A 94 -10.19 -4.29 -13.08
N SER A 95 -9.91 -5.36 -13.85
CA SER A 95 -9.64 -5.25 -15.28
C SER A 95 -10.81 -4.62 -16.03
N ALA A 96 -12.04 -5.10 -15.80
CA ALA A 96 -13.23 -4.56 -16.44
C ALA A 96 -13.44 -3.07 -16.09
N ALA A 97 -13.26 -2.69 -14.83
CA ALA A 97 -13.36 -1.29 -14.41
C ALA A 97 -12.32 -0.41 -15.12
N VAL A 98 -11.07 -0.88 -15.26
CA VAL A 98 -10.02 -0.17 -16.03
C VAL A 98 -10.42 -0.02 -17.50
N ASP A 99 -10.97 -1.07 -18.11
CA ASP A 99 -11.41 -1.04 -19.51
C ASP A 99 -12.59 -0.05 -19.71
N ASP A 100 -13.41 0.16 -18.69
CA ASP A 100 -14.48 1.19 -18.62
C ASP A 100 -13.95 2.59 -18.20
N GLY A 101 -12.63 2.77 -18.17
CA GLY A 101 -11.97 4.05 -17.91
C GLY A 101 -11.86 4.44 -16.43
N ALA A 102 -12.04 3.49 -15.50
CA ALA A 102 -11.76 3.73 -14.09
C ALA A 102 -10.28 4.03 -13.84
N LYS A 103 -10.02 4.88 -12.85
CA LYS A 103 -8.65 5.14 -12.37
C LYS A 103 -8.47 4.39 -11.07
N ILE A 104 -7.89 3.19 -11.12
CA ILE A 104 -7.86 2.30 -9.96
C ILE A 104 -6.83 2.73 -8.92
N VAL A 105 -7.24 2.72 -7.65
CA VAL A 105 -6.36 2.69 -6.48
C VAL A 105 -6.53 1.39 -5.73
N ILE A 106 -5.41 0.75 -5.40
CA ILE A 106 -5.36 -0.45 -4.55
C ILE A 106 -4.97 0.00 -3.15
N VAL A 107 -5.71 -0.45 -2.14
CA VAL A 107 -5.48 -0.12 -0.75
C VAL A 107 -5.35 -1.40 0.06
N HIS A 108 -4.29 -1.53 0.87
CA HIS A 108 -4.14 -2.61 1.85
C HIS A 108 -3.49 -2.10 3.13
N ASN A 109 -3.54 -2.86 4.23
CA ASN A 109 -2.89 -2.47 5.48
C ASN A 109 -1.55 -3.17 5.66
N HIS A 110 -0.60 -2.50 6.31
CA HIS A 110 0.61 -3.13 6.85
C HIS A 110 0.57 -3.10 8.39
N PRO A 111 0.51 -4.27 9.07
CA PRO A 111 0.44 -4.32 10.52
C PRO A 111 1.68 -3.73 11.21
N ASP A 112 2.84 -3.84 10.56
CA ASP A 112 4.12 -3.32 11.08
C ASP A 112 4.53 -1.98 10.43
N SER A 113 3.66 -1.43 9.57
CA SER A 113 3.76 -0.06 9.03
C SER A 113 5.06 0.22 8.23
N PHE A 114 5.42 -0.72 7.36
CA PHE A 114 6.58 -0.62 6.46
C PHE A 114 6.22 -0.10 5.05
N PRO A 115 7.21 0.38 4.27
CA PRO A 115 7.04 0.70 2.84
C PRO A 115 6.57 -0.50 2.01
N PRO A 116 6.16 -0.30 0.73
CA PRO A 116 5.71 -1.40 -0.12
C PRO A 116 6.78 -2.45 -0.37
N SER A 117 6.36 -3.71 -0.39
CA SER A 117 7.13 -4.86 -0.84
C SER A 117 7.16 -4.95 -2.37
N ALA A 118 8.02 -5.82 -2.91
CA ALA A 118 8.02 -6.09 -4.34
C ALA A 118 6.69 -6.73 -4.81
N ALA A 119 6.02 -7.51 -3.95
CA ALA A 119 4.73 -8.10 -4.25
C ALA A 119 3.64 -7.02 -4.42
N ASP A 120 3.66 -5.98 -3.58
CA ASP A 120 2.73 -4.85 -3.67
C ASP A 120 2.91 -4.11 -5.00
N ILE A 121 4.15 -3.84 -5.38
CA ILE A 121 4.49 -3.15 -6.63
C ILE A 121 4.08 -4.01 -7.84
N ARG A 122 4.39 -5.31 -7.84
CA ARG A 122 3.97 -6.21 -8.92
C ARG A 122 2.45 -6.33 -9.01
N SER A 123 1.75 -6.36 -7.88
CA SER A 123 0.29 -6.36 -7.81
C SER A 123 -0.30 -5.10 -8.44
N LEU A 124 0.30 -3.93 -8.18
CA LEU A 124 -0.07 -2.66 -8.79
C LEU A 124 0.03 -2.71 -10.33
N ILE A 125 1.16 -3.20 -10.83
CA ILE A 125 1.44 -3.34 -12.27
C ILE A 125 0.45 -4.32 -12.92
N ALA A 126 0.29 -5.52 -12.34
CA ALA A 126 -0.55 -6.58 -12.88
C ALA A 126 -2.03 -6.15 -13.00
N ASN A 127 -2.49 -5.29 -12.09
CA ASN A 127 -3.87 -4.81 -12.07
C ASN A 127 -4.05 -3.44 -12.75
N ARG A 128 -3.03 -2.94 -13.47
CA ARG A 128 -3.06 -1.65 -14.20
C ARG A 128 -3.51 -0.48 -13.30
N ALA A 129 -3.19 -0.56 -12.01
CA ALA A 129 -3.63 0.41 -11.04
C ALA A 129 -2.77 1.67 -11.12
N ARG A 130 -3.41 2.83 -10.96
CA ARG A 130 -2.74 4.13 -11.03
C ARG A 130 -1.79 4.32 -9.85
N ARG A 131 -2.17 3.80 -8.68
CA ARG A 131 -1.50 4.05 -7.40
C ARG A 131 -1.89 2.99 -6.36
N GLY A 132 -0.96 2.71 -5.47
CA GLY A 132 -1.18 1.89 -4.28
C GLY A 132 -1.15 2.75 -3.03
N ILE A 133 -1.92 2.35 -2.02
CA ILE A 133 -1.94 2.96 -0.69
C ILE A 133 -1.78 1.85 0.34
N ILE A 134 -0.76 1.96 1.18
CA ILE A 134 -0.62 1.17 2.39
C ILE A 134 -1.15 1.98 3.56
N ALA A 135 -2.23 1.48 4.17
CA ALA A 135 -2.76 2.00 5.42
C ALA A 135 -2.01 1.40 6.60
N CYS A 136 -1.13 2.20 7.22
CA CYS A 136 -0.30 1.73 8.33
C CYS A 136 -1.08 1.72 9.65
N HIS A 137 -0.78 0.74 10.51
CA HIS A 137 -1.38 0.67 11.85
C HIS A 137 -0.94 1.83 12.75
N ASP A 138 0.23 2.45 12.50
CA ASP A 138 0.68 3.68 13.19
C ASP A 138 -0.05 4.96 12.73
N GLY A 139 -1.07 4.82 11.87
CA GLY A 139 -1.90 5.91 11.37
C GLY A 139 -1.22 6.79 10.33
N SER A 140 -0.12 6.34 9.74
CA SER A 140 0.46 6.91 8.51
C SER A 140 -0.07 6.24 7.24
N LEU A 141 0.29 6.77 6.08
CA LEU A 141 0.06 6.12 4.78
C LEU A 141 1.37 6.08 3.98
N TYR A 142 1.66 4.97 3.29
CA TYR A 142 2.53 5.03 2.11
C TYR A 142 1.69 5.09 0.86
N VAL A 143 2.05 6.00 -0.03
CA VAL A 143 1.43 6.14 -1.35
C VAL A 143 2.48 5.87 -2.40
N PHE A 144 2.22 4.95 -3.32
CA PHE A 144 3.22 4.55 -4.31
C PHE A 144 2.66 4.40 -5.72
N GLU A 145 3.49 4.73 -6.70
CA GLU A 145 3.16 4.70 -8.12
C GLU A 145 4.38 4.30 -8.95
N VAL A 146 4.14 3.54 -10.03
CA VAL A 146 5.17 3.24 -11.03
C VAL A 146 5.29 4.42 -11.97
N VAL A 147 6.45 5.07 -11.96
CA VAL A 147 6.76 6.30 -12.71
C VAL A 147 7.83 6.09 -13.77
N GLY A 148 8.47 4.92 -13.78
CA GLY A 148 9.48 4.52 -14.76
C GLY A 148 9.71 3.02 -14.73
N ASN A 149 10.65 2.57 -15.55
CA ASN A 149 11.12 1.19 -15.54
C ASN A 149 12.32 1.06 -14.58
N PRO A 150 12.56 -0.15 -14.02
CA PRO A 150 13.81 -0.43 -13.34
C PRO A 150 15.02 -0.13 -14.24
N VAL A 151 16.07 0.42 -13.65
CA VAL A 151 17.33 0.67 -14.37
C VAL A 151 18.02 -0.67 -14.69
N PRO A 152 18.91 -0.74 -15.70
CA PRO A 152 19.61 -1.99 -16.04
C PRO A 152 20.30 -2.61 -14.82
N GLY A 153 20.06 -3.91 -14.61
CA GLY A 153 20.58 -4.67 -13.46
C GLY A 153 19.68 -4.69 -12.23
N TYR A 154 18.54 -3.99 -12.26
CA TYR A 154 17.54 -3.99 -11.18
C TYR A 154 16.23 -4.59 -11.66
N SER A 155 15.54 -5.29 -10.77
CA SER A 155 14.22 -5.88 -11.01
C SER A 155 13.32 -5.68 -9.80
N ILE A 156 12.00 -5.68 -10.02
CA ILE A 156 11.01 -5.57 -8.95
C ILE A 156 10.84 -6.95 -8.32
N ASP A 157 11.80 -7.32 -7.48
CA ASP A 157 11.83 -8.56 -6.72
C ASP A 157 12.32 -8.35 -5.28
N ASP A 158 12.10 -9.38 -4.45
CA ASP A 158 12.39 -9.30 -3.03
C ASP A 158 13.91 -9.18 -2.77
N ALA A 159 14.76 -9.68 -3.67
CA ALA A 159 16.21 -9.57 -3.52
C ALA A 159 16.66 -8.12 -3.69
N THR A 160 16.11 -7.42 -4.68
CA THR A 160 16.40 -6.02 -4.95
C THR A 160 15.86 -5.12 -3.85
N ILE A 161 14.64 -5.36 -3.35
CA ILE A 161 14.09 -4.63 -2.19
C ILE A 161 14.96 -4.83 -0.94
N ARG A 162 15.43 -6.07 -0.68
CA ARG A 162 16.36 -6.36 0.43
C ARG A 162 17.68 -5.63 0.25
N MET A 163 18.25 -5.65 -0.95
CA MET A 163 19.49 -4.95 -1.26
C MET A 163 19.35 -3.43 -1.03
N LEU A 164 18.27 -2.81 -1.53
CA LEU A 164 18.01 -1.38 -1.31
C LEU A 164 17.84 -1.07 0.18
N SER A 165 17.12 -1.93 0.93
CA SER A 165 16.99 -1.81 2.38
C SER A 165 18.34 -1.90 3.11
N GLN A 166 19.25 -2.78 2.66
CA GLN A 166 20.58 -2.88 3.27
C GLN A 166 21.48 -1.68 2.94
N LEU A 167 21.43 -1.19 1.70
CA LEU A 167 22.32 -0.13 1.21
C LEU A 167 21.87 1.27 1.62
N ARG A 168 20.55 1.52 1.62
CA ARG A 168 19.96 2.85 1.74
C ARG A 168 19.00 2.99 2.90
N GLY A 169 18.82 1.92 3.64
CA GLY A 169 17.83 1.83 4.69
C GLY A 169 18.13 2.53 5.99
N GLY A 170 19.39 2.90 6.24
CA GLY A 170 19.77 3.62 7.45
C GLY A 170 18.95 4.89 7.71
N ASN A 171 18.29 5.43 6.67
CA ASN A 171 17.16 6.34 6.82
C ASN A 171 16.08 6.05 5.75
N GLU A 172 14.83 6.30 6.11
CA GLU A 172 13.69 6.06 5.22
C GLU A 172 13.71 6.92 3.94
N PRO A 173 13.99 8.24 3.98
CA PRO A 173 14.01 9.05 2.76
C PRO A 173 14.97 8.54 1.68
N ASP A 174 16.15 8.04 2.05
CA ASP A 174 17.11 7.48 1.10
C ASP A 174 16.67 6.12 0.57
N LEU A 175 15.97 5.30 1.37
CA LEU A 175 15.33 4.08 0.90
C LEU A 175 14.25 4.39 -0.15
N LEU A 176 13.34 5.33 0.14
CA LEU A 176 12.27 5.70 -0.80
C LEU A 176 12.84 6.32 -2.08
N ARG A 177 13.92 7.11 -1.96
CA ARG A 177 14.67 7.60 -3.13
C ARG A 177 15.27 6.45 -3.93
N GLY A 178 15.80 5.43 -3.26
CA GLY A 178 16.30 4.21 -3.90
C GLY A 178 15.23 3.46 -4.70
N TYR A 179 13.98 3.42 -4.21
CA TYR A 179 12.86 2.85 -4.97
C TYR A 179 12.63 3.63 -6.27
N GLU A 180 12.64 4.96 -6.22
CA GLU A 180 12.41 5.78 -7.41
C GLU A 180 13.59 5.69 -8.39
N GLU A 181 14.82 5.86 -7.91
CA GLU A 181 16.05 5.85 -8.72
C GLU A 181 16.34 4.49 -9.36
N SER A 182 16.05 3.38 -8.66
CA SER A 182 16.45 2.04 -9.10
C SER A 182 15.32 1.23 -9.70
N LEU A 183 14.09 1.40 -9.20
CA LEU A 183 12.93 0.61 -9.64
C LEU A 183 11.94 1.41 -10.49
N GLY A 184 12.10 2.74 -10.57
CA GLY A 184 11.10 3.61 -11.18
C GLY A 184 9.80 3.65 -10.37
N VAL A 185 9.88 3.46 -9.05
CA VAL A 185 8.72 3.45 -8.14
C VAL A 185 8.82 4.62 -7.17
N ARG A 186 7.95 5.62 -7.34
CA ARG A 186 7.88 6.71 -6.39
C ARG A 186 7.06 6.28 -5.19
N VAL A 187 7.58 6.54 -3.99
CA VAL A 187 6.89 6.27 -2.71
C VAL A 187 6.91 7.53 -1.86
N GLU A 188 5.75 7.94 -1.39
CA GLU A 188 5.55 9.06 -0.47
C GLU A 188 5.02 8.52 0.87
N HIS A 189 5.66 8.92 1.98
CA HIS A 189 5.18 8.61 3.33
C HIS A 189 4.45 9.81 3.92
N LEU A 190 3.14 9.68 4.08
CA LEU A 190 2.23 10.69 4.64
C LEU A 190 2.03 10.47 6.14
N ARG A 191 2.30 11.49 6.96
CA ARG A 191 2.24 11.44 8.43
C ARG A 191 1.48 12.63 9.01
#